data_AF-A0A8C6RJF5-F1
#
_entry.id   AF-A0A8C6RJF5-F1
#
_cell.length_a   1.000
_cell.length_b   1.000
_cell.length_c   1.000
_cell.angle_alpha   90.00
_cell.angle_beta   90.00
_cell.angle_gamma   90.00
#
_symmetry.space_group_name_H-M   'P 1'
#
loop_
_entity.id
_entity.type
_entity.pdbx_description
1 polymer ?
#
loop_
_entity_poly.entity_id
_entity_poly.type
_entity_poly.pdbx_seq_one_letter_code
_entity_poly.pdbx_strand_id
1 'polypeptide(L)'
;MKSCWLWRFLRLEGNWVLTPRGRLSPALRRDFLTTTTKEEYDRRPVGITPLEQRKLTFDSHALVQDLETHGFGKTQAETIVSVLTTLSNVSLDTIYKEMVTQAQQEITVQQLMAHLDSIRKDMVILEKSEFANLRAENEKMKIELDQVKQQLMHETSRIRADNKLDINLERSRVKDMFTDQERQLMEATTEFTKKDTHTKSVISETSNKIDTEIASLKTLMESNKLETIRYLAASVFTCLAIALGFYRFWKTY
;
A
#
# COMPACT_ATOMS: atom_id res chain seq x y z
N MET A 1 -27.47 5.15 33.02
CA MET A 1 -26.18 5.67 33.49
C MET A 1 -25.11 4.62 33.26
N LYS A 2 -24.00 4.99 32.59
CA LYS A 2 -22.75 4.23 32.36
C LYS A 2 -22.93 3.06 31.37
N SER A 3 -22.28 2.99 30.21
CA SER A 3 -20.85 3.20 29.96
C SER A 3 -20.58 3.60 28.51
N CYS A 4 -20.03 4.80 28.31
CA CYS A 4 -19.60 5.37 27.04
C CYS A 4 -18.14 5.83 27.18
N TRP A 5 -17.21 4.89 27.33
CA TRP A 5 -15.79 5.18 27.59
C TRP A 5 -14.83 4.20 26.89
N LEU A 6 -15.09 3.86 25.62
CA LEU A 6 -14.16 3.00 24.87
C LEU A 6 -14.05 3.32 23.37
N TRP A 7 -14.21 4.58 22.98
CA TRP A 7 -14.00 5.02 21.58
C TRP A 7 -13.32 6.40 21.48
N ARG A 8 -12.26 6.63 22.27
CA ARG A 8 -11.57 7.92 22.26
C ARG A 8 -10.04 7.83 22.29
N PHE A 9 -9.45 7.00 21.44
CA PHE A 9 -8.04 6.99 21.02
C PHE A 9 -8.00 6.08 19.76
N LEU A 10 -7.62 6.43 18.55
CA LEU A 10 -6.98 7.60 17.94
C LEU A 10 -7.65 7.86 16.58
N ARG A 11 -8.22 9.05 16.43
CA ARG A 11 -8.57 9.63 15.14
C ARG A 11 -7.30 10.32 14.62
N LEU A 12 -6.55 9.64 13.75
CA LEU A 12 -5.51 10.26 12.93
C LEU A 12 -6.13 10.51 11.55
N GLU A 13 -6.61 11.75 11.35
CA GLU A 13 -6.99 12.26 10.04
C GLU A 13 -5.74 12.36 9.16
N GLY A 14 -5.60 11.43 8.22
CA GLY A 14 -4.64 11.53 7.12
C GLY A 14 -5.16 12.49 6.05
N ASN A 15 -4.99 13.79 6.27
CA ASN A 15 -5.25 14.82 5.27
C ASN A 15 -4.02 14.96 4.35
N TRP A 16 -3.95 14.17 3.28
CA TRP A 16 -2.92 14.31 2.25
C TRP A 16 -3.28 15.45 1.30
N VAL A 17 -3.01 16.68 1.74
CA VAL A 17 -3.03 17.86 0.86
C VAL A 17 -1.74 17.86 0.05
N LEU A 18 -1.85 17.49 -1.22
CA LEU A 18 -0.81 17.68 -2.24
C LEU A 18 -0.76 19.17 -2.63
N THR A 19 0.06 19.96 -1.93
CA THR A 19 0.50 21.26 -2.46
C THR A 19 1.68 21.06 -3.42
N PRO A 20 1.60 21.53 -4.68
CA PRO A 20 2.73 21.52 -5.58
C PRO A 20 3.59 22.75 -5.30
N ARG A 21 4.50 22.67 -4.32
CA ARG A 21 5.52 23.71 -4.17
C ARG A 21 6.72 23.35 -5.03
N GLY A 22 6.63 23.74 -6.30
CA GLY A 22 7.76 23.83 -7.20
C GLY A 22 8.89 24.62 -6.53
N ARG A 23 9.98 23.93 -6.25
CA ARG A 23 11.30 24.54 -6.15
C ARG A 23 12.21 23.64 -6.96
N LEU A 24 12.29 23.96 -8.24
CA LEU A 24 13.37 23.54 -9.12
C LEU A 24 14.66 23.98 -8.43
N SER A 25 15.30 23.05 -7.72
CA SER A 25 16.73 23.17 -7.45
C SER A 25 17.41 23.20 -8.81
N PRO A 26 18.20 24.22 -9.14
CA PRO A 26 19.04 24.13 -10.32
C PRO A 26 19.96 22.96 -10.05
N ALA A 27 19.85 21.92 -10.88
CA ALA A 27 20.89 20.92 -11.01
C ALA A 27 22.19 21.70 -11.15
N LEU A 28 23.03 21.61 -10.12
CA LEU A 28 24.40 22.08 -10.19
C LEU A 28 25.04 21.21 -11.27
N ARG A 29 24.96 21.67 -12.52
CA ARG A 29 25.84 21.27 -13.61
C ARG A 29 27.23 21.54 -13.07
N ARG A 30 27.81 20.54 -12.42
CA ARG A 30 29.25 20.38 -12.36
C ARG A 30 29.63 20.05 -13.80
N ASP A 31 29.83 21.11 -14.57
CA ASP A 31 30.59 21.06 -15.80
C ASP A 31 31.97 20.54 -15.37
N PHE A 32 32.17 19.23 -15.52
CA PHE A 32 33.47 18.62 -15.29
C PHE A 32 34.35 19.14 -16.42
N LEU A 33 35.24 20.07 -16.05
CA LEU A 33 36.31 20.57 -16.87
C LEU A 33 36.96 19.38 -17.57
N THR A 34 36.75 19.30 -18.89
CA THR A 34 37.65 18.58 -19.77
C THR A 34 39.03 19.13 -19.46
N THR A 35 39.86 18.31 -18.83
CA THR A 35 41.27 18.62 -18.67
C THR A 35 41.84 18.62 -20.07
N THR A 36 41.81 19.80 -20.68
CA THR A 36 42.59 20.18 -21.83
C THR A 36 43.99 19.67 -21.57
N THR A 37 44.44 18.80 -22.47
CA THR A 37 45.83 18.44 -22.70
C THR A 37 46.67 19.71 -22.63
N LYS A 38 47.24 19.99 -21.47
CA LYS A 38 48.33 20.94 -21.34
C LYS A 38 49.56 20.10 -21.08
N GLU A 39 50.37 20.07 -22.12
CA GLU A 39 51.71 19.53 -22.15
C GLU A 39 52.55 20.02 -20.97
N GLU A 40 53.67 19.33 -20.80
CA GLU A 40 54.84 19.80 -20.10
C GLU A 40 54.77 19.64 -18.57
N TYR A 41 54.81 18.37 -18.14
CA TYR A 41 55.60 18.07 -16.95
C TYR A 41 57.05 18.42 -17.28
N ASP A 42 57.42 19.67 -17.03
CA ASP A 42 58.80 20.15 -17.00
C ASP A 42 59.54 19.36 -15.91
N ARG A 43 60.02 18.17 -16.30
CA ARG A 43 60.99 17.43 -15.52
C ARG A 43 62.26 18.26 -15.60
N ARG A 44 62.42 19.18 -14.66
CA ARG A 44 63.73 19.78 -14.40
C ARG A 44 64.74 18.64 -14.38
N PRO A 45 65.76 18.64 -15.25
CA PRO A 45 66.78 17.62 -15.21
C PRO A 45 67.48 17.80 -13.88
N VAL A 46 67.18 16.93 -12.92
CA VAL A 46 68.02 16.82 -11.73
C VAL A 46 69.31 16.23 -12.26
N GLY A 47 70.30 17.10 -12.49
CA GLY A 47 71.63 16.73 -12.95
C GLY A 47 72.34 15.94 -11.85
N ILE A 48 72.01 14.65 -11.74
CA ILE A 48 72.76 13.71 -10.91
C ILE A 48 73.97 13.31 -11.74
N THR A 49 75.14 13.77 -11.32
CA THR A 49 76.43 13.46 -11.97
C THR A 49 76.54 11.97 -12.29
N PRO A 50 76.96 11.59 -13.51
CA PRO A 50 77.09 10.20 -13.93
C PRO A 50 78.01 9.38 -13.02
N LEU A 51 77.77 8.06 -12.99
CA LEU A 51 78.53 7.08 -12.23
C LEU A 51 80.05 7.10 -12.49
N GLU A 52 80.50 7.63 -13.64
CA GLU A 52 81.89 7.63 -14.07
C GLU A 52 82.76 8.73 -13.45
N GLN A 53 82.18 9.81 -12.92
CA GLN A 53 82.94 10.84 -12.19
C GLN A 53 83.35 10.41 -10.77
N ARG A 54 83.15 9.13 -10.42
CA ARG A 54 83.37 8.54 -9.09
C ARG A 54 84.83 8.10 -8.83
N LYS A 55 85.80 8.80 -9.39
CA LYS A 55 87.19 8.72 -8.91
C LYS A 55 87.46 9.95 -8.05
N LEU A 56 87.92 9.72 -6.83
CA LEU A 56 88.38 10.77 -5.92
C LEU A 56 89.29 11.71 -6.70
N THR A 57 88.87 12.95 -6.95
CA THR A 57 89.63 13.93 -7.74
C THR A 57 90.80 14.52 -6.95
N PHE A 58 91.07 13.98 -5.76
CA PHE A 58 92.21 14.40 -4.97
C PHE A 58 93.47 13.79 -5.54
N ASP A 59 94.38 14.66 -5.97
CA ASP A 59 95.75 14.29 -6.26
C ASP A 59 96.48 14.03 -4.93
N SER A 60 96.60 12.75 -4.58
CA SER A 60 97.27 12.32 -3.35
C SER A 60 98.75 12.74 -3.33
N HIS A 61 99.41 12.85 -4.49
CA HIS A 61 100.82 13.21 -4.56
C HIS A 61 101.00 14.72 -4.32
N ALA A 62 100.15 15.55 -4.93
CA ALA A 62 100.18 16.99 -4.70
C ALA A 62 99.92 17.35 -3.22
N LEU A 63 99.01 16.63 -2.56
CA LEU A 63 98.74 16.82 -1.13
C LEU A 63 99.92 16.44 -0.23
N VAL A 64 100.59 15.32 -0.52
CA VAL A 64 101.77 14.91 0.26
C VAL A 64 102.89 15.94 0.11
N GLN A 65 103.13 16.40 -1.13
CA GLN A 65 104.14 17.42 -1.41
C GLN A 65 103.83 18.75 -0.71
N ASP A 66 102.58 19.18 -0.70
CA ASP A 66 102.15 20.39 0.00
C ASP A 66 102.39 20.28 1.51
N LEU A 67 102.01 19.16 2.12
CA LEU A 67 102.24 18.91 3.55
C LEU A 67 103.74 18.86 3.91
N GLU A 68 104.58 18.26 3.06
CA GLU A 68 106.03 18.27 3.24
C GLU A 68 106.60 19.69 3.24
N THR A 69 106.12 20.58 2.35
CA THR A 69 106.57 21.99 2.30
C THR A 69 106.17 22.80 3.53
N HIS A 70 105.13 22.37 4.25
CA HIS A 70 104.65 23.00 5.48
C HIS A 70 105.24 22.40 6.77
N GLY A 71 106.31 21.59 6.64
CA GLY A 71 107.09 21.12 7.78
C GLY A 71 106.65 19.77 8.36
N PHE A 72 105.78 19.02 7.68
CA PHE A 72 105.48 17.64 8.05
C PHE A 72 106.55 16.69 7.51
N GLY A 73 106.91 15.67 8.31
CA GLY A 73 107.76 14.59 7.80
C GLY A 73 107.04 13.80 6.72
N LYS A 74 107.77 13.31 5.70
CA LYS A 74 107.20 12.52 4.59
C LYS A 74 106.26 11.40 5.04
N THR A 75 106.68 10.63 6.05
CA THR A 75 105.86 9.53 6.60
C THR A 75 104.59 10.02 7.30
N GLN A 76 104.61 11.21 7.90
CA GLN A 76 103.44 11.82 8.53
C GLN A 76 102.48 12.38 7.48
N ALA A 77 102.99 13.04 6.44
CA ALA A 77 102.21 13.54 5.32
C ALA A 77 101.50 12.39 4.57
N GLU A 78 102.22 11.31 4.25
CA GLU A 78 101.66 10.10 3.62
C GLU A 78 100.57 9.45 4.49
N THR A 79 100.78 9.39 5.82
CA THR A 79 99.79 8.81 6.75
C THR A 79 98.51 9.65 6.82
N ILE A 80 98.63 10.98 6.89
CA ILE A 80 97.48 11.89 6.92
C ILE A 80 96.67 11.78 5.62
N VAL A 81 97.34 11.80 4.47
CA VAL A 81 96.69 11.68 3.16
C VAL A 81 96.04 10.30 2.98
N SER A 82 96.66 9.24 3.50
CA SER A 82 96.08 7.88 3.51
C SER A 82 94.81 7.79 4.34
N VAL A 83 94.80 8.39 5.55
CA VAL A 83 93.59 8.45 6.39
C VAL A 83 92.49 9.27 5.72
N LEU A 84 92.82 10.41 5.12
CA LEU A 84 91.87 11.27 4.41
C LEU A 84 91.26 10.58 3.18
N THR A 85 92.08 9.84 2.43
CA THR A 85 91.65 9.03 1.29
C THR A 85 90.71 7.93 1.75
N THR A 86 91.06 7.23 2.84
CA THR A 86 90.23 6.16 3.41
C THR A 86 88.88 6.70 3.89
N LEU A 87 88.88 7.81 4.64
CA LEU A 87 87.66 8.45 5.13
C LEU A 87 86.76 8.96 4.00
N SER A 88 87.35 9.58 2.97
CA SER A 88 86.61 10.06 1.80
C SER A 88 86.01 8.92 0.98
N ASN A 89 86.73 7.80 0.84
CA ASN A 89 86.20 6.64 0.14
C ASN A 89 85.01 6.02 0.90
N VAL A 90 85.09 5.95 2.24
CA VAL A 90 83.99 5.44 3.08
C VAL A 90 82.78 6.39 3.07
N SER A 91 83.01 7.71 3.10
CA SER A 91 81.91 8.68 3.06
C SER A 91 81.22 8.68 1.69
N LEU A 92 81.99 8.61 0.60
CA LEU A 92 81.44 8.51 -0.75
C LEU A 92 80.66 7.20 -0.95
N ASP A 93 81.15 6.05 -0.46
CA ASP A 93 80.42 4.77 -0.54
C ASP A 93 79.08 4.83 0.20
N THR A 94 79.06 5.44 1.39
CA THR A 94 77.81 5.66 2.16
C THR A 94 76.84 6.54 1.38
N ILE A 95 77.30 7.70 0.88
CA ILE A 95 76.47 8.62 0.10
C ILE A 95 75.93 7.92 -1.16
N TYR A 96 76.74 7.13 -1.86
CA TYR A 96 76.27 6.43 -3.07
C TYR A 96 75.26 5.33 -2.80
N LYS A 97 75.32 4.67 -1.63
CA LYS A 97 74.31 3.71 -1.20
C LYS A 97 72.99 4.37 -0.82
N GLU A 98 73.04 5.58 -0.25
CA GLU A 98 71.85 6.33 0.17
C GLU A 98 71.24 7.18 -0.96
N MET A 99 72.03 7.56 -1.96
CA MET A 99 71.56 8.33 -3.11
C MET A 99 70.81 7.46 -4.13
N VAL A 100 69.77 8.05 -4.71
CA VAL A 100 69.03 7.45 -5.83
C VAL A 100 69.74 7.77 -7.15
N THR A 101 69.98 6.76 -7.97
CA THR A 101 70.54 6.97 -9.32
C THR A 101 69.49 7.52 -10.27
N GLN A 102 69.90 8.31 -11.26
CA GLN A 102 68.99 8.84 -12.28
C GLN A 102 68.21 7.73 -12.99
N ALA A 103 68.85 6.60 -13.29
CA ALA A 103 68.20 5.43 -13.88
C ALA A 103 67.11 4.86 -12.97
N GLN A 104 67.37 4.73 -11.66
CA GLN A 104 66.36 4.26 -10.70
C GLN A 104 65.19 5.24 -10.58
N GLN A 105 65.47 6.55 -10.62
CA GLN A 105 64.43 7.57 -10.62
C GLN A 105 63.61 7.55 -11.90
N GLU A 106 64.22 7.34 -13.06
CA GLU A 106 63.49 7.25 -14.32
C GLU A 106 62.53 6.05 -14.34
N ILE A 107 62.98 4.88 -13.87
CA ILE A 107 62.16 3.67 -13.72
C ILE A 107 60.95 3.94 -12.82
N THR A 108 61.17 4.53 -11.65
CA THR A 108 60.06 4.80 -10.70
C THR A 108 59.05 5.78 -11.29
N VAL A 109 59.49 6.82 -12.01
CA VAL A 109 58.53 7.72 -12.65
C VAL A 109 57.79 7.06 -13.81
N GLN A 110 58.45 6.20 -14.61
CA GLN A 110 57.75 5.43 -15.65
C GLN A 110 56.68 4.50 -15.05
N GLN A 111 56.97 3.86 -13.91
CA GLN A 111 55.99 3.05 -13.18
C GLN A 111 54.81 3.91 -12.69
N LEU A 112 55.07 5.07 -12.09
CA LEU A 112 54.03 6.00 -11.67
C LEU A 112 53.16 6.46 -12.85
N MET A 113 53.76 6.76 -14.00
CA MET A 113 53.01 7.13 -15.22
C MET A 113 52.13 5.99 -15.71
N ALA A 114 52.64 4.75 -15.72
CA ALA A 114 51.85 3.57 -16.10
C ALA A 114 50.65 3.35 -15.16
N HIS A 115 50.84 3.53 -13.84
CA HIS A 115 49.74 3.44 -12.87
C HIS A 115 48.69 4.54 -13.07
N LEU A 116 49.12 5.79 -13.30
CA LEU A 116 48.20 6.89 -13.61
C LEU A 116 47.42 6.65 -14.91
N ASP A 117 48.06 6.07 -15.93
CA ASP A 117 47.40 5.71 -17.18
C ASP A 117 46.39 4.58 -16.99
N SER A 118 46.66 3.61 -16.11
CA SER A 118 45.69 2.58 -15.72
C SER A 118 44.47 3.20 -15.05
N ILE A 119 44.68 4.05 -14.03
CA ILE A 119 43.60 4.73 -13.32
C ILE A 119 42.75 5.58 -14.29
N ARG A 120 43.39 6.25 -15.25
CA ARG A 120 42.68 7.02 -16.28
C ARG A 120 41.80 6.13 -17.16
N LYS A 121 42.29 4.96 -17.56
CA LYS A 121 41.49 3.98 -18.34
C LYS A 121 40.29 3.50 -17.53
N ASP A 122 40.50 3.13 -16.26
CA ASP A 122 39.43 2.65 -15.39
C ASP A 122 38.35 3.72 -15.19
N MET A 123 38.74 4.98 -14.99
CA MET A 123 37.80 6.12 -14.91
C MET A 123 36.95 6.26 -16.19
N VAL A 124 37.57 6.19 -17.36
CA VAL A 124 36.87 6.30 -18.65
C VAL A 124 35.93 5.11 -18.86
N ILE A 125 36.34 3.89 -18.50
CA ILE A 125 35.49 2.69 -18.59
C ILE A 125 34.29 2.83 -17.67
N LEU A 126 34.50 3.26 -16.43
CA LEU A 126 33.44 3.46 -15.44
C LEU A 126 32.41 4.48 -15.93
N GLU A 127 32.88 5.62 -16.47
CA GLU A 127 32.02 6.69 -16.99
C GLU A 127 31.22 6.26 -18.22
N LYS A 128 31.86 5.57 -19.16
CA LYS A 128 31.23 5.20 -20.44
C LYS A 128 30.38 3.94 -20.37
N SER A 129 30.75 2.96 -19.55
CA SER A 129 30.06 1.68 -19.47
C SER A 129 29.07 1.65 -18.31
N GLU A 130 29.56 1.71 -17.07
CA GLU A 130 28.74 1.41 -15.90
C GLU A 130 27.74 2.53 -15.59
N PHE A 131 28.18 3.78 -15.60
CA PHE A 131 27.28 4.90 -15.37
C PHE A 131 26.26 5.08 -16.51
N ALA A 132 26.63 4.78 -17.76
CA ALA A 132 25.69 4.81 -18.88
C ALA A 132 24.63 3.71 -18.74
N ASN A 133 25.05 2.49 -18.42
CA ASN A 133 24.15 1.35 -18.19
C ASN A 133 23.20 1.62 -17.02
N LEU A 134 23.72 2.11 -15.88
CA LEU A 134 22.90 2.45 -14.72
C LEU A 134 21.88 3.54 -15.04
N ARG A 135 22.23 4.59 -15.79
CA ARG A 135 21.26 5.62 -16.19
C ARG A 135 20.19 5.06 -17.12
N ALA A 136 20.57 4.23 -18.10
CA ALA A 136 19.62 3.59 -19.01
C ALA A 136 18.67 2.65 -18.28
N GLU A 137 19.18 1.86 -17.33
CA GLU A 137 18.38 0.98 -16.49
C GLU A 137 17.45 1.77 -15.55
N ASN A 138 17.93 2.89 -14.99
CA ASN A 138 17.09 3.76 -14.14
C ASN A 138 15.94 4.38 -14.93
N GLU A 139 16.19 4.89 -16.14
CA GLU A 139 15.14 5.42 -17.01
C GLU A 139 14.17 4.32 -17.46
N LYS A 140 14.67 3.12 -17.77
CA LYS A 140 13.81 1.96 -18.07
C LYS A 140 12.89 1.62 -16.89
N MET A 141 13.43 1.48 -15.69
CA MET A 141 12.64 1.20 -14.48
C MET A 141 11.58 2.28 -14.22
N LYS A 142 11.91 3.55 -14.47
CA LYS A 142 10.98 4.67 -14.33
C LYS A 142 9.82 4.57 -15.33
N ILE A 143 10.10 4.21 -16.58
CA ILE A 143 9.06 4.00 -17.60
C ILE A 143 8.15 2.83 -17.21
N GLU A 144 8.71 1.70 -16.79
CA GLU A 144 7.94 0.53 -16.34
C GLU A 144 7.07 0.86 -15.12
N LEU A 145 7.60 1.64 -14.17
CA LEU A 145 6.85 2.09 -13.00
C LEU A 145 5.67 2.98 -13.40
N ASP A 146 5.88 3.94 -14.31
CA ASP A 146 4.80 4.80 -14.81
C ASP A 146 3.75 3.99 -15.58
N GLN A 147 4.16 2.99 -16.34
CA GLN A 147 3.25 2.09 -17.05
C GLN A 147 2.38 1.27 -16.08
N VAL A 148 2.99 0.65 -15.07
CA VAL A 148 2.26 -0.12 -14.04
C VAL A 148 1.31 0.79 -13.26
N LYS A 149 1.75 2.00 -12.92
CA LYS A 149 0.90 2.99 -12.25
C LYS A 149 -0.31 3.37 -13.09
N GLN A 150 -0.13 3.63 -14.38
CA GLN A 150 -1.23 3.94 -15.29
C GLN A 150 -2.21 2.76 -15.42
N GLN A 151 -1.69 1.55 -15.57
CA GLN A 151 -2.51 0.33 -15.61
C GLN A 151 -3.34 0.16 -14.33
N LEU A 152 -2.71 0.30 -13.16
CA LEU A 152 -3.38 0.19 -11.87
C LEU A 152 -4.49 1.24 -11.71
N MET A 153 -4.24 2.48 -12.12
CA MET A 153 -5.24 3.55 -12.10
C MET A 153 -6.41 3.25 -13.02
N HIS A 154 -6.14 2.75 -14.23
CA HIS A 154 -7.17 2.35 -15.18
C HIS A 154 -8.02 1.18 -14.64
N GLU A 155 -7.39 0.12 -14.17
CA GLU A 155 -8.10 -1.05 -13.61
C GLU A 155 -8.90 -0.69 -12.37
N THR A 156 -8.35 0.13 -11.46
CA THR A 156 -9.09 0.61 -10.29
C THR A 156 -10.32 1.43 -10.70
N SER A 157 -10.20 2.25 -11.74
CA SER A 157 -11.31 3.06 -12.24
C SER A 157 -12.38 2.18 -12.91
N ARG A 158 -11.96 1.19 -13.69
CA ARG A 158 -12.85 0.19 -14.32
C ARG A 158 -13.61 -0.60 -13.26
N ILE A 159 -12.91 -1.23 -12.32
CA ILE A 159 -13.51 -2.01 -11.22
C ILE A 159 -14.49 -1.15 -10.42
N ARG A 160 -14.18 0.13 -10.17
CA ARG A 160 -15.07 1.04 -9.46
C ARG A 160 -16.35 1.32 -10.26
N ALA A 161 -16.25 1.52 -11.57
CA ALA A 161 -17.40 1.74 -12.43
C ALA A 161 -18.27 0.49 -12.51
N ASP A 162 -17.66 -0.68 -12.70
CA ASP A 162 -18.33 -1.99 -12.76
C ASP A 162 -19.06 -2.27 -11.44
N ASN A 163 -18.38 -2.18 -10.30
CA ASN A 163 -19.00 -2.38 -8.98
C ASN A 163 -20.15 -1.40 -8.73
N LYS A 164 -20.02 -0.14 -9.18
CA LYS A 164 -21.10 0.84 -9.02
C LYS A 164 -22.31 0.46 -9.88
N LEU A 165 -22.09 -0.03 -11.09
CA LEU A 165 -23.15 -0.54 -11.96
C LEU A 165 -23.83 -1.75 -11.32
N ASP A 166 -23.06 -2.75 -10.89
CA ASP A 166 -23.58 -3.98 -10.27
C ASP A 166 -24.42 -3.67 -9.02
N ILE A 167 -23.91 -2.82 -8.11
CA ILE A 167 -24.65 -2.40 -6.93
C ILE A 167 -25.94 -1.68 -7.31
N ASN A 168 -25.93 -0.87 -8.36
CA ASN A 168 -27.14 -0.16 -8.79
C ASN A 168 -28.17 -1.11 -9.42
N LEU A 169 -27.72 -2.09 -10.21
CA LEU A 169 -28.59 -3.10 -10.79
C LEU A 169 -29.22 -3.97 -9.70
N GLU A 170 -28.42 -4.47 -8.75
CA GLU A 170 -28.95 -5.25 -7.61
C GLU A 170 -29.86 -4.41 -6.72
N ARG A 171 -29.54 -3.13 -6.48
CA ARG A 171 -30.43 -2.23 -5.75
C ARG A 171 -31.77 -2.06 -6.46
N SER A 172 -31.77 -1.90 -7.78
CA SER A 172 -33.01 -1.81 -8.57
C SER A 172 -33.80 -3.12 -8.47
N ARG A 173 -33.13 -4.26 -8.64
CA ARG A 173 -33.76 -5.58 -8.56
C ARG A 173 -34.42 -5.83 -7.20
N VAL A 174 -33.72 -5.51 -6.11
CA VAL A 174 -34.26 -5.62 -4.75
C VAL A 174 -35.47 -4.69 -4.57
N LYS A 175 -35.41 -3.46 -5.10
CA LYS A 175 -36.52 -2.52 -5.03
C LYS A 175 -37.74 -3.05 -5.79
N ASP A 176 -37.55 -3.55 -7.00
CA ASP A 176 -38.64 -4.10 -7.83
C ASP A 176 -39.30 -5.30 -7.13
N MET A 177 -38.50 -6.22 -6.58
CA MET A 177 -38.99 -7.33 -5.77
C MET A 177 -39.77 -6.86 -4.54
N PHE A 178 -39.28 -5.84 -3.84
CA PHE A 178 -39.97 -5.28 -2.68
C PHE A 178 -41.32 -4.67 -3.08
N THR A 179 -41.37 -3.91 -4.17
CA THR A 179 -42.63 -3.33 -4.66
C THR A 179 -43.62 -4.39 -5.12
N ASP A 180 -43.15 -5.49 -5.71
CA ASP A 180 -44.02 -6.61 -6.08
C ASP A 180 -44.58 -7.32 -4.85
N GLN A 181 -43.76 -7.54 -3.82
CA GLN A 181 -44.21 -8.09 -2.54
C GLN A 181 -45.22 -7.19 -1.85
N GLU A 182 -45.00 -5.87 -1.84
CA GLU A 182 -45.95 -4.89 -1.29
C GLU A 182 -47.29 -4.93 -2.03
N ARG A 183 -47.25 -5.05 -3.36
CA ARG A 183 -48.45 -5.22 -4.19
C ARG A 183 -49.19 -6.50 -3.86
N GLN A 184 -48.50 -7.64 -3.81
CA GLN A 184 -49.11 -8.94 -3.46
C GLN A 184 -49.74 -8.91 -2.06
N LEU A 185 -49.07 -8.26 -1.10
CA LEU A 185 -49.59 -8.10 0.26
C LEU A 185 -50.85 -7.21 0.29
N MET A 186 -50.85 -6.13 -0.49
CA MET A 186 -52.03 -5.27 -0.64
C MET A 186 -53.19 -6.03 -1.27
N GLU A 187 -52.96 -6.76 -2.36
CA GLU A 187 -53.96 -7.62 -3.01
C GLU A 187 -54.53 -8.64 -2.03
N ALA A 188 -53.68 -9.40 -1.33
CA ALA A 188 -54.11 -10.38 -0.32
C ALA A 188 -54.90 -9.74 0.82
N THR A 189 -54.52 -8.55 1.28
CA THR A 189 -55.24 -7.79 2.31
C THR A 189 -56.62 -7.34 1.80
N THR A 190 -56.71 -6.89 0.55
CA THR A 190 -58.01 -6.51 -0.05
C THR A 190 -58.91 -7.72 -0.28
N GLU A 191 -58.37 -8.87 -0.68
CA GLU A 191 -59.14 -10.11 -0.80
C GLU A 191 -59.61 -10.63 0.56
N PHE A 192 -58.74 -10.59 1.57
CA PHE A 192 -59.08 -10.98 2.94
C PHE A 192 -60.21 -10.12 3.49
N THR A 193 -60.13 -8.80 3.35
CA THR A 193 -61.18 -7.87 3.80
C THR A 193 -62.50 -8.07 3.05
N LYS A 194 -62.47 -8.35 1.74
CA LYS A 194 -63.67 -8.73 0.97
C LYS A 194 -64.30 -10.03 1.48
N LYS A 195 -63.50 -11.07 1.77
CA LYS A 195 -64.01 -12.33 2.33
C LYS A 195 -64.56 -12.15 3.75
N ASP A 196 -63.89 -11.36 4.59
CA ASP A 196 -64.34 -11.05 5.94
C ASP A 196 -65.70 -10.32 5.94
N THR A 197 -65.83 -9.27 5.11
CA THR A 197 -67.09 -8.53 4.96
C THR A 197 -68.22 -9.41 4.40
N HIS A 198 -67.94 -10.24 3.39
CA HIS A 198 -68.90 -11.21 2.87
C HIS A 198 -69.35 -12.20 3.95
N THR A 199 -68.40 -12.77 4.70
CA THR A 199 -68.69 -13.71 5.79
C THR A 199 -69.54 -13.07 6.88
N LYS A 200 -69.20 -11.84 7.30
CA LYS A 200 -70.00 -11.06 8.26
C LYS A 200 -71.42 -10.81 7.77
N SER A 201 -71.60 -10.50 6.48
CA SER A 201 -72.92 -10.32 5.88
C SER A 201 -73.75 -11.60 5.93
N VAL A 202 -73.17 -12.74 5.54
CA VAL A 202 -73.86 -14.05 5.57
C VAL A 202 -74.21 -14.45 7.00
N ILE A 203 -73.31 -14.22 7.97
CA ILE A 203 -73.59 -14.46 9.39
C ILE A 203 -74.77 -13.60 9.86
N SER A 204 -74.78 -12.30 9.55
CA SER A 204 -75.88 -11.41 9.94
C SER A 204 -77.20 -11.81 9.29
N GLU A 205 -77.20 -12.19 8.01
CA GLU A 205 -78.40 -12.66 7.32
C GLU A 205 -78.95 -13.95 7.96
N THR A 206 -78.06 -14.90 8.28
CA THR A 206 -78.42 -16.16 8.93
C THR A 206 -78.94 -15.92 10.34
N SER A 207 -78.31 -15.02 11.11
CA SER A 207 -78.78 -14.63 12.44
C SER A 207 -80.19 -14.05 12.37
N ASN A 208 -80.43 -13.12 11.44
CA ASN A 208 -81.76 -12.53 11.25
C ASN A 208 -82.81 -13.58 10.87
N LYS A 209 -82.46 -14.55 10.00
CA LYS A 209 -83.35 -15.68 9.64
C LYS A 209 -83.69 -16.52 10.86
N ILE A 210 -82.68 -16.91 11.65
CA ILE A 210 -82.88 -17.66 12.90
C ILE A 210 -83.83 -16.88 13.85
N ASP A 211 -83.63 -15.58 14.02
CA ASP A 211 -84.48 -14.76 14.88
C ASP A 211 -85.94 -14.72 14.38
N THR A 212 -86.15 -14.61 13.07
CA THR A 212 -87.50 -14.67 12.48
C THR A 212 -88.17 -16.04 12.63
N GLU A 213 -87.42 -17.14 12.50
CA GLU A 213 -87.92 -18.50 12.72
C GLU A 213 -88.23 -18.75 14.19
N ILE A 214 -87.41 -18.25 15.13
CA ILE A 214 -87.70 -18.32 16.56
C ILE A 214 -88.99 -17.57 16.89
N ALA A 215 -89.17 -16.37 16.35
CA ALA A 215 -90.40 -15.59 16.54
C ALA A 215 -91.62 -16.32 15.96
N SER A 216 -91.52 -16.86 14.74
CA SER A 216 -92.62 -17.58 14.10
C SER A 216 -92.98 -18.88 14.84
N LEU A 217 -91.98 -19.71 15.21
CA LEU A 217 -92.19 -20.92 16.00
C LEU A 217 -92.81 -20.59 17.37
N LYS A 218 -92.39 -19.51 18.01
CA LYS A 218 -92.99 -19.05 19.28
C LYS A 218 -94.47 -18.70 19.10
N THR A 219 -94.83 -17.96 18.05
CA THR A 219 -96.25 -17.64 17.76
C THR A 219 -97.08 -18.88 17.47
N LEU A 220 -96.55 -19.84 16.70
CA LEU A 220 -97.20 -21.12 16.41
C LEU A 220 -97.40 -21.97 17.68
N MET A 221 -96.41 -21.97 18.58
CA MET A 221 -96.51 -22.65 19.86
C MET A 221 -97.58 -22.01 20.75
N GLU A 222 -97.62 -20.68 20.82
CA GLU A 222 -98.64 -19.95 21.58
C GLU A 222 -100.05 -20.21 21.03
N SER A 223 -100.23 -20.22 19.70
CA SER A 223 -101.53 -20.53 19.08
C SER A 223 -101.96 -21.98 19.32
N ASN A 224 -101.06 -22.96 19.17
CA ASN A 224 -101.37 -24.37 19.42
C ASN A 224 -101.73 -24.64 20.89
N LYS A 225 -101.06 -23.95 21.84
CA LYS A 225 -101.44 -24.01 23.26
C LYS A 225 -102.86 -23.51 23.47
N LEU A 226 -103.25 -22.38 22.85
CA LEU A 226 -104.60 -21.83 22.92
C LEU A 226 -105.64 -22.76 22.26
N GLU A 227 -105.32 -23.37 21.13
CA GLU A 227 -106.17 -24.36 20.46
C GLU A 227 -106.40 -25.59 21.34
N THR A 228 -105.35 -26.14 21.95
CA THR A 228 -105.45 -27.27 22.86
C THR A 228 -106.35 -26.95 24.05
N ILE A 229 -106.20 -25.76 24.65
CA ILE A 229 -107.09 -25.28 25.72
C ILE A 229 -108.54 -25.20 25.23
N ARG A 230 -108.78 -24.70 24.02
CA ARG A 230 -110.11 -24.61 23.42
C ARG A 230 -110.73 -25.99 23.15
N TYR A 231 -109.99 -26.93 22.58
CA TYR A 231 -110.47 -28.31 22.33
C TYR A 231 -110.77 -29.04 23.63
N LEU A 232 -109.93 -28.89 24.65
CA LEU A 232 -110.15 -29.47 25.97
C LEU A 232 -111.41 -28.89 26.63
N ALA A 233 -111.61 -27.57 26.56
CA ALA A 233 -112.85 -26.96 27.02
C ALA A 233 -114.06 -27.54 26.27
N ALA A 234 -114.00 -27.62 24.94
CA ALA A 234 -115.08 -28.15 24.12
C ALA A 234 -115.42 -29.61 24.47
N SER A 235 -114.42 -30.48 24.66
CA SER A 235 -114.65 -31.89 25.00
C SER A 235 -115.24 -32.08 26.41
N VAL A 236 -114.84 -31.28 27.38
CA VAL A 236 -115.45 -31.28 28.71
C VAL A 236 -116.90 -30.81 28.64
N PHE A 237 -117.18 -29.75 27.87
CA PHE A 237 -118.55 -29.26 27.66
C PHE A 237 -119.44 -30.29 26.95
N THR A 238 -118.96 -30.99 25.93
CA THR A 238 -119.74 -32.04 25.25
C THR A 238 -119.98 -33.25 26.16
N CYS A 239 -118.98 -33.66 26.95
CA CYS A 239 -119.13 -34.74 27.92
C CYS A 239 -120.18 -34.39 29.00
N LEU A 240 -120.13 -33.15 29.53
CA LEU A 240 -121.15 -32.63 30.45
C LEU A 240 -122.53 -32.58 29.80
N ALA A 241 -122.65 -32.15 28.55
CA ALA A 241 -123.92 -32.10 27.82
C ALA A 241 -124.52 -33.51 27.63
N ILE A 242 -123.69 -34.51 27.29
CA ILE A 242 -124.10 -35.91 27.16
C ILE A 242 -124.53 -36.47 28.52
N ALA A 243 -123.75 -36.23 29.59
CA ALA A 243 -124.10 -36.67 30.94
C ALA A 243 -125.43 -36.07 31.43
N LEU A 244 -125.68 -34.79 31.15
CA LEU A 244 -126.97 -34.14 31.42
C LEU A 244 -128.10 -34.74 30.57
N GLY A 245 -127.81 -35.09 29.30
CA GLY A 245 -128.74 -35.81 28.43
C GLY A 245 -129.13 -37.18 28.99
N PHE A 246 -128.16 -37.99 29.44
CA PHE A 246 -128.40 -39.28 30.10
C PHE A 246 -129.12 -39.14 31.44
N TYR A 247 -128.73 -38.17 32.27
CA TYR A 247 -129.43 -37.88 33.52
C TYR A 247 -130.91 -37.54 33.28
N ARG A 248 -131.18 -36.78 32.21
CA ARG A 248 -132.55 -36.44 31.79
C ARG A 248 -133.31 -37.67 31.26
N PHE A 249 -132.64 -38.58 30.56
CA PHE A 249 -133.24 -39.83 30.08
C PHE A 249 -133.57 -40.79 31.25
N TRP A 250 -132.70 -40.91 32.25
CA TRP A 250 -132.89 -41.76 33.43
C TRP A 250 -133.96 -41.23 34.40
N LYS A 251 -134.20 -39.92 34.43
CA LYS A 251 -135.26 -39.31 35.26
C LYS A 251 -136.67 -39.47 34.65
N THR A 252 -136.77 -39.89 33.39
CA THR A 252 -138.04 -40.01 32.65
C THR A 252 -138.50 -41.47 32.49
N TYR A 253 -137.86 -42.40 33.21
CA TYR A 253 -138.26 -43.80 33.36
C TYR A 253 -138.41 -44.11 34.86
#